data_AF-A0A2B4RVC5-F1
#
_entry.id   AF-A0A2B4RVC5-F1
#
_cell.length_a   1.000
_cell.length_b   1.000
_cell.length_c   1.000
_cell.angle_alpha   90.00
_cell.angle_beta   90.00
_cell.angle_gamma   90.00
#
_symmetry.space_group_name_H-M   'P 1'
#
loop_
_entity.id
_entity.type
_entity.pdbx_description
1 polymer ?
#
loop_
_entity_poly.entity_id
_entity_poly.type
_entity_poly.pdbx_seq_one_letter_code
_entity_poly.pdbx_strand_id
1 'polypeptide(L)'
;MFMLYFSHFFVIIFLKPSGTIITGLKMFTLGRITLVVVLSLPISGLILPPDISQGVYCESCCAVMKELDKFLAKKSSDPRELQVVEAIEDVCRSKHLNKYGYSPITLVKACRFLIGKHEEDIEQLYLRGVDSVNTEKEFCYKLSKICEGVDRSKKAKDPLQKRSKHDTAKLVERIKSQKQQHVKGGHPGDNKVVYKEKTEL
;
A
#
# COMPACT_ATOMS: atom_id res chain seq x y z
N MET A 1 7.27 -10.35 17.28
CA MET A 1 8.16 -11.40 17.81
C MET A 1 7.34 -12.59 18.33
N PHE A 2 6.48 -13.17 17.48
CA PHE A 2 5.56 -14.26 17.87
C PHE A 2 5.57 -15.46 16.91
N MET A 3 6.34 -15.40 15.82
CA MET A 3 6.34 -16.41 14.76
C MET A 3 7.51 -17.41 14.83
N LEU A 4 8.40 -17.30 15.82
CA LEU A 4 9.57 -18.19 15.95
C LEU A 4 9.40 -19.31 16.99
N TYR A 5 8.33 -19.31 17.80
CA TYR A 5 8.15 -20.33 18.84
C TYR A 5 7.48 -21.64 18.36
N PHE A 6 6.80 -21.63 17.22
CA PHE A 6 6.08 -22.83 16.75
C PHE A 6 6.93 -23.85 15.99
N SER A 7 8.16 -23.50 15.59
CA SER A 7 9.00 -24.38 14.76
C SER A 7 9.85 -25.38 15.56
N HIS A 8 10.05 -25.17 16.88
CA HIS A 8 10.92 -26.04 17.68
C HIS A 8 10.20 -27.21 18.36
N PHE A 9 8.86 -27.19 18.48
CA PHE A 9 8.12 -28.27 19.14
C PHE A 9 7.86 -29.48 18.24
N PHE A 10 7.94 -29.32 16.91
CA PHE A 10 7.56 -30.38 15.97
C PHE A 10 8.69 -31.36 15.62
N VAL A 11 9.92 -31.10 16.06
CA VAL A 11 11.11 -31.89 15.66
C VAL A 11 11.45 -33.00 16.68
N ILE A 12 10.77 -33.10 17.83
CA ILE A 12 11.15 -34.03 18.92
C ILE A 12 10.33 -35.35 18.94
N ILE A 13 9.60 -35.72 17.88
CA ILE A 13 8.87 -37.02 17.83
C ILE A 13 9.27 -37.89 16.63
N PHE A 14 10.53 -37.83 16.19
CA PHE A 14 11.03 -38.78 15.20
C PHE A 14 12.47 -39.16 15.53
N LEU A 15 12.69 -40.06 16.49
CA LEU A 15 13.93 -40.86 16.57
C LEU A 15 13.77 -42.02 17.58
N LYS A 16 13.02 -43.05 17.19
CA LYS A 16 13.29 -44.44 17.63
C LYS A 16 12.68 -45.43 16.64
N PRO A 17 13.48 -46.14 15.82
CA PRO A 17 12.98 -47.23 15.00
C PRO A 17 13.12 -48.52 15.81
N SER A 18 12.00 -49.14 16.17
CA SER A 18 11.97 -50.55 16.56
C SER A 18 10.86 -51.20 15.74
N GLY A 19 11.26 -52.22 14.99
CA GLY A 19 10.48 -52.78 13.89
C GLY A 19 9.18 -53.42 14.32
N THR A 20 8.29 -53.57 13.33
CA THR A 20 7.38 -54.71 13.07
C THR A 20 6.12 -54.22 12.34
N ILE A 21 6.01 -54.68 11.09
CA ILE A 21 4.84 -55.01 10.25
C ILE A 21 3.45 -54.58 10.79
N ILE A 22 2.79 -53.61 10.14
CA ILE A 22 1.32 -53.60 9.90
C ILE A 22 1.04 -52.87 8.57
N THR A 23 0.93 -53.64 7.49
CA THR A 23 0.44 -53.24 6.17
C THR A 23 -1.08 -53.03 6.23
N GLY A 24 -1.55 -51.79 6.10
CA GLY A 24 -2.98 -51.48 5.89
C GLY A 24 -3.51 -50.25 6.63
N LEU A 25 -3.02 -49.96 7.84
CA LEU A 25 -3.62 -48.91 8.69
C LEU A 25 -2.90 -47.54 8.61
N LYS A 26 -1.63 -47.51 8.14
CA LYS A 26 -0.84 -46.27 8.03
C LYS A 26 -1.25 -45.35 6.88
N MET A 27 -1.92 -45.89 5.85
CA MET A 27 -2.27 -45.12 4.65
C MET A 27 -3.37 -44.07 4.93
N PHE A 28 -4.31 -44.38 5.83
CA PHE A 28 -5.40 -43.47 6.21
C PHE A 28 -4.94 -42.34 7.14
N THR A 29 -4.01 -42.61 8.06
CA THR A 29 -3.52 -41.60 9.01
C THR A 29 -2.56 -40.61 8.35
N LEU A 30 -1.69 -41.08 7.44
CA LEU A 30 -0.81 -40.20 6.66
C LEU A 30 -1.61 -39.27 5.74
N GLY A 31 -2.64 -39.78 5.05
CA GLY A 31 -3.48 -38.96 4.16
C GLY A 31 -4.23 -37.83 4.88
N ARG A 32 -4.69 -38.06 6.12
CA ARG A 32 -5.39 -37.01 6.90
C ARG A 32 -4.44 -35.94 7.44
N ILE A 33 -3.21 -36.31 7.82
CA ILE A 33 -2.20 -35.34 8.28
C ILE A 33 -1.77 -34.46 7.10
N THR A 34 -1.55 -35.03 5.91
CA THR A 34 -1.21 -34.24 4.71
C THR A 34 -2.34 -33.29 4.31
N LEU A 35 -3.61 -33.71 4.41
CA LEU A 35 -4.76 -32.84 4.11
C LEU A 35 -4.86 -31.66 5.08
N VAL A 36 -4.64 -31.88 6.38
CA VAL A 36 -4.66 -30.82 7.40
C VAL A 36 -3.51 -29.83 7.20
N VAL A 37 -2.30 -30.30 6.85
CA VAL A 37 -1.14 -29.43 6.58
C VAL A 37 -1.35 -28.57 5.32
N VAL A 38 -1.94 -29.12 4.25
CA VAL A 38 -2.24 -28.36 3.02
C VAL A 38 -3.34 -27.34 3.23
N LEU A 39 -4.37 -27.64 4.05
CA LEU A 39 -5.44 -26.69 4.40
C LEU A 39 -5.03 -25.60 5.41
N SER A 40 -3.95 -25.83 6.16
CA SER A 40 -3.42 -24.87 7.14
C SER A 40 -2.26 -24.04 6.60
N LEU A 41 -1.83 -24.25 5.34
CA LEU A 41 -1.01 -23.28 4.64
C LEU A 41 -1.87 -22.03 4.45
N PRO A 42 -1.53 -20.88 5.07
CA PRO A 42 -2.21 -19.65 4.75
C PRO A 42 -2.00 -19.45 3.26
N ILE A 43 -3.09 -19.41 2.50
CA ILE A 43 -3.06 -18.93 1.13
C ILE A 43 -2.64 -17.47 1.27
N SER A 44 -1.33 -17.22 1.27
CA SER A 44 -0.74 -15.88 1.26
C SER A 44 -0.93 -15.30 -0.13
N GLY A 45 -2.20 -15.20 -0.54
CA GLY A 45 -2.61 -14.49 -1.72
C GLY A 45 -2.39 -13.00 -1.44
N LEU A 46 -1.60 -12.36 -2.29
CA LEU A 46 -1.52 -10.91 -2.31
C LEU A 46 -2.94 -10.35 -2.55
N ILE A 47 -3.54 -9.72 -1.54
CA ILE A 47 -4.86 -9.10 -1.69
C ILE A 47 -4.65 -7.70 -2.24
N LEU A 48 -5.11 -7.51 -3.47
CA LEU A 48 -5.01 -6.27 -4.23
C LEU A 48 -6.37 -5.55 -4.21
N PRO A 49 -6.41 -4.20 -4.06
CA PRO A 49 -7.67 -3.49 -4.17
C PRO A 49 -8.27 -3.62 -5.57
N PRO A 50 -9.60 -3.69 -5.70
CA PRO A 50 -10.25 -3.69 -7.00
C PRO A 50 -9.92 -2.39 -7.73
N ASP A 51 -9.63 -2.52 -9.03
CA ASP A 51 -9.30 -1.44 -9.98
C ASP A 51 -7.87 -0.86 -9.88
N ILE A 52 -6.99 -1.44 -9.08
CA ILE A 52 -5.60 -0.98 -8.93
C ILE A 52 -4.67 -2.11 -9.38
N SER A 53 -3.73 -1.82 -10.28
CA SER A 53 -2.72 -2.80 -10.70
C SER A 53 -1.68 -3.02 -9.59
N GLN A 54 -1.09 -4.21 -9.56
CA GLN A 54 -0.04 -4.53 -8.57
C GLN A 54 1.13 -3.54 -8.60
N GLY A 55 1.53 -3.06 -9.78
CA GLY A 55 2.59 -2.06 -9.89
C GLY A 55 2.22 -0.72 -9.24
N VAL A 56 0.98 -0.25 -9.42
CA VAL A 56 0.49 0.96 -8.75
C VAL A 56 0.36 0.75 -7.24
N TYR A 57 -0.07 -0.43 -6.81
CA TYR A 57 -0.17 -0.75 -5.38
C TYR A 57 1.21 -0.86 -4.71
N CYS A 58 2.20 -1.44 -5.38
CA CYS A 58 3.59 -1.46 -4.94
C CYS A 58 4.17 -0.05 -4.80
N GLU A 59 3.98 0.83 -5.80
CA GLU A 59 4.42 2.22 -5.69
C GLU A 59 3.71 2.96 -4.56
N SER A 60 2.43 2.67 -4.34
CA SER A 60 1.68 3.23 -3.21
C SER A 60 2.25 2.76 -1.88
N CYS A 61 2.56 1.47 -1.72
CA CYS A 61 3.22 0.94 -0.53
C CYS A 61 4.55 1.65 -0.25
N CYS A 62 5.39 1.78 -1.28
CA CYS A 62 6.68 2.44 -1.15
C CYS A 62 6.53 3.92 -0.77
N ALA A 63 5.56 4.62 -1.37
CA ALA A 63 5.27 6.01 -1.06
C ALA A 63 4.81 6.21 0.39
N VAL A 64 3.97 5.31 0.91
CA VAL A 64 3.46 5.35 2.29
C VAL A 64 4.59 5.11 3.28
N MET A 65 5.38 4.04 3.11
CA MET A 65 6.49 3.74 4.02
C MET A 65 7.49 4.91 4.09
N LYS A 66 7.85 5.48 2.93
CA LYS A 66 8.73 6.66 2.86
C LYS A 66 8.18 7.89 3.57
N GLU A 67 6.86 8.06 3.63
CA GLU A 67 6.27 9.19 4.31
C GLU A 67 6.14 8.93 5.82
N LEU A 68 5.80 7.70 6.23
CA LEU A 68 5.85 7.27 7.62
C LEU A 68 7.24 7.47 8.22
N ASP A 69 8.30 7.11 7.49
CA ASP A 69 9.68 7.35 7.93
C ASP A 69 9.95 8.84 8.18
N LYS A 70 9.38 9.74 7.37
CA LYS A 70 9.53 11.19 7.56
C LYS A 70 8.74 11.72 8.73
N PHE A 71 7.55 11.17 9.00
CA PHE A 71 6.79 11.52 10.19
C PHE A 71 7.54 11.12 11.45
N LEU A 72 8.04 9.88 11.49
CA LEU A 72 8.66 9.28 12.67
C LEU A 72 10.15 9.64 12.86
N ALA A 73 10.75 10.32 11.88
CA ALA A 73 12.07 10.93 12.01
C ALA A 73 12.02 12.29 12.71
N LYS A 74 10.86 12.95 12.78
CA LYS A 74 10.71 14.21 13.50
C LYS A 74 10.85 13.96 15.00
N LYS A 75 11.61 14.81 15.68
CA LYS A 75 11.67 14.79 17.15
C LYS A 75 10.33 15.28 17.69
N SER A 76 9.63 14.44 18.45
CA SER A 76 8.48 14.82 19.26
C SER A 76 8.74 14.49 20.73
N SER A 77 8.05 15.19 21.63
CA SER A 77 7.95 14.88 23.06
C SER A 77 7.00 13.72 23.35
N ASP A 78 6.14 13.35 22.39
CA ASP A 78 5.12 12.33 22.56
C ASP A 78 5.72 10.93 22.70
N PRO A 79 5.05 9.98 23.36
CA PRO A 79 5.49 8.59 23.37
C PRO A 79 5.51 8.02 21.96
N ARG A 80 6.47 7.12 21.69
CA ARG A 80 6.70 6.54 20.35
C ARG A 80 5.43 5.88 19.78
N GLU A 81 4.65 5.21 20.63
CA GLU A 81 3.39 4.58 20.26
C GLU A 81 2.39 5.58 19.69
N LEU A 82 2.20 6.72 20.37
CA LEU A 82 1.29 7.76 19.91
C LEU A 82 1.76 8.37 18.59
N GLN A 83 3.07 8.62 18.44
CA GLN A 83 3.62 9.13 17.18
C GLN A 83 3.36 8.18 16.00
N VAL A 84 3.43 6.87 16.23
CA VAL A 84 3.19 5.86 15.19
C VAL A 84 1.73 5.86 14.76
N VAL A 85 0.80 5.85 15.71
CA VAL A 85 -0.65 5.86 15.42
C VAL A 85 -1.03 7.13 14.66
N GLU A 86 -0.61 8.30 15.14
CA GLU A 86 -0.90 9.57 14.45
C GLU A 86 -0.31 9.63 13.04
N ALA A 87 0.90 9.10 12.85
CA ALA A 87 1.52 9.04 11.53
C ALA A 87 0.74 8.14 10.56
N ILE A 88 0.24 6.99 11.04
CA ILE A 88 -0.57 6.06 10.24
C ILE A 88 -1.91 6.68 9.85
N GLU A 89 -2.54 7.44 10.75
CA GLU A 89 -3.78 8.15 10.45
C GLU A 89 -3.57 9.28 9.41
N ASP A 90 -2.45 10.01 9.48
CA ASP A 90 -2.21 11.17 8.60
C ASP A 90 -1.63 10.81 7.22
N VAL A 91 -0.93 9.68 7.09
CA VAL A 91 -0.13 9.38 5.89
C VAL A 91 -0.94 9.28 4.60
N CYS A 92 -2.20 8.85 4.69
CA CYS A 92 -3.07 8.73 3.53
C CYS A 92 -3.73 10.04 3.06
N ARG A 93 -3.35 11.20 3.60
CA ARG A 93 -3.82 12.48 3.05
C ARG A 93 -3.16 12.76 1.70
N SER A 94 -3.96 13.24 0.75
CA SER A 94 -3.51 13.56 -0.61
C SER A 94 -2.27 14.46 -0.64
N LYS A 95 -2.17 15.44 0.28
CA LYS A 95 -1.03 16.35 0.41
C LYS A 95 0.34 15.64 0.44
N HIS A 96 0.41 14.45 1.03
CA HIS A 96 1.65 13.66 1.13
C HIS A 96 1.97 12.85 -0.12
N LEU A 97 0.92 12.44 -0.85
CA LEU A 97 1.01 11.46 -1.93
C LEU A 97 1.08 12.10 -3.32
N ASN A 98 0.70 13.37 -3.47
CA ASN A 98 0.64 14.09 -4.75
C ASN A 98 1.97 14.16 -5.52
N LYS A 99 3.10 13.94 -4.83
CA LYS A 99 4.45 13.92 -5.43
C LYS A 99 4.81 12.63 -6.16
N TYR A 100 4.04 11.55 -5.97
CA TYR A 100 4.39 10.22 -6.48
C TYR A 100 3.67 9.88 -7.80
N GLY A 101 3.84 10.70 -8.84
CA GLY A 101 3.66 10.35 -10.27
C GLY A 101 2.29 9.82 -10.77
N TYR A 102 1.34 9.54 -9.87
CA TYR A 102 0.04 8.92 -10.10
C TYR A 102 -1.08 9.87 -9.67
N SER A 103 -2.33 9.56 -10.06
CA SER A 103 -3.46 10.38 -9.64
C SER A 103 -3.58 10.36 -8.10
N PRO A 104 -3.71 11.53 -7.43
CA PRO A 104 -3.93 11.62 -6.00
C PRO A 104 -5.05 10.72 -5.50
N ILE A 105 -6.13 10.59 -6.27
CA ILE A 105 -7.29 9.75 -5.92
C ILE A 105 -6.89 8.27 -5.87
N THR A 106 -6.14 7.80 -6.88
CA THR A 106 -5.67 6.41 -6.95
C THR A 106 -4.74 6.09 -5.79
N LEU A 107 -3.78 6.98 -5.51
CA LEU A 107 -2.81 6.80 -4.43
C LEU A 107 -3.49 6.81 -3.05
N VAL A 108 -4.44 7.70 -2.82
CA VAL A 108 -5.20 7.75 -1.55
C VAL A 108 -6.05 6.49 -1.38
N LYS A 109 -6.72 6.02 -2.44
CA LYS A 109 -7.49 4.74 -2.40
C LYS A 109 -6.58 3.57 -2.07
N ALA A 110 -5.43 3.48 -2.74
CA ALA A 110 -4.42 2.46 -2.49
C ALA A 110 -3.87 2.52 -1.06
N CYS A 111 -3.56 3.72 -0.56
CA CYS A 111 -3.06 3.96 0.79
C CYS A 111 -4.06 3.52 1.84
N ARG A 112 -5.32 3.95 1.74
CA ARG A 112 -6.36 3.56 2.71
C ARG A 112 -6.58 2.06 2.74
N PHE A 113 -6.53 1.41 1.58
CA PHE A 113 -6.62 -0.05 1.51
C PHE A 113 -5.39 -0.73 2.12
N LEU A 114 -4.19 -0.17 1.94
CA LEU A 114 -2.97 -0.65 2.56
C LEU A 114 -3.03 -0.56 4.09
N ILE A 115 -3.34 0.62 4.61
CA ILE A 115 -3.44 0.86 6.06
C ILE A 115 -4.53 -0.02 6.65
N GLY A 116 -5.77 0.03 6.14
CA GLY A 116 -6.86 -0.74 6.73
C GLY A 116 -6.67 -2.28 6.71
N LYS A 117 -5.71 -2.79 5.95
CA LYS A 117 -5.37 -4.22 5.93
C LYS A 117 -4.14 -4.57 6.75
N HIS A 118 -3.17 -3.67 6.82
CA HIS A 118 -1.84 -3.94 7.37
C HIS A 118 -1.43 -2.97 8.50
N GLU A 119 -2.38 -2.24 9.07
CA GLU A 119 -2.17 -1.29 10.17
C GLU A 119 -1.38 -1.94 11.31
N GLU A 120 -1.84 -3.07 11.83
CA GLU A 120 -1.16 -3.79 12.92
C GLU A 120 0.28 -4.20 12.56
N ASP A 121 0.52 -4.66 11.33
CA ASP A 121 1.86 -5.04 10.86
C ASP A 121 2.79 -3.82 10.78
N ILE A 122 2.25 -2.68 10.31
CA ILE A 122 2.98 -1.41 10.16
C ILE A 122 3.29 -0.84 11.54
N GLU A 123 2.32 -0.80 12.46
CA GLU A 123 2.52 -0.36 13.83
C GLU A 123 3.62 -1.17 14.50
N GLN A 124 3.51 -2.50 14.48
CA GLN A 124 4.51 -3.36 15.09
C GLN A 124 5.90 -3.21 14.45
N LEU A 125 5.97 -2.92 13.15
CA LEU A 125 7.24 -2.67 12.48
C LEU A 125 7.94 -1.44 13.05
N TYR A 126 7.20 -0.34 13.24
CA TYR A 126 7.75 0.92 13.74
C TYR A 126 7.96 0.95 15.26
N LEU A 127 7.20 0.15 16.02
CA LEU A 127 7.39 -0.01 17.46
C LEU A 127 8.63 -0.86 17.80
N ARG A 128 8.97 -1.84 16.97
CA ARG A 128 10.19 -2.65 17.16
C ARG A 128 11.49 -1.88 16.88
N GLY A 129 11.40 -0.64 16.40
CA GLY A 129 12.56 0.20 16.15
C GLY A 129 13.43 -0.27 14.99
N VAL A 130 12.82 -0.80 13.92
CA VAL A 130 13.57 -1.12 12.70
C VAL A 130 14.20 0.16 12.14
N ASP A 131 15.49 0.13 11.83
CA ASP A 131 16.19 1.25 11.21
C ASP A 131 15.44 1.74 9.96
N SER A 132 15.13 3.03 9.93
CA SER A 132 14.34 3.71 8.87
C SER A 132 14.90 3.52 7.46
N VAL A 133 16.14 3.06 7.34
CA VAL A 133 16.84 2.83 6.06
C VAL A 133 16.22 1.67 5.26
N ASN A 134 15.43 0.78 5.88
CA ASN A 134 14.96 -0.44 5.22
C ASN A 134 13.48 -0.80 5.43
N THR A 135 12.65 0.10 5.96
CA THR A 135 11.22 -0.11 6.24
C THR A 135 10.43 -0.44 4.95
N GLU A 136 10.69 0.27 3.85
CA GLU A 136 10.08 -0.03 2.54
C GLU A 136 10.35 -1.48 2.11
N LYS A 137 11.61 -1.92 2.17
CA LYS A 137 12.00 -3.26 1.72
C LYS A 137 11.43 -4.33 2.64
N GLU A 138 11.52 -4.11 3.95
CA GLU A 138 11.02 -5.03 4.95
C GLU A 138 9.52 -5.22 4.80
N PHE A 139 8.77 -4.12 4.67
CA PHE A 139 7.33 -4.18 4.62
C PHE A 139 6.79 -4.53 3.23
N CYS A 140 7.13 -3.76 2.19
CA CYS A 140 6.52 -3.90 0.86
C CYS A 140 6.95 -5.16 0.10
N TYR A 141 8.14 -5.71 0.39
CA TYR A 141 8.65 -6.90 -0.29
C TYR A 141 8.62 -8.15 0.57
N LYS A 142 8.97 -8.08 1.85
CA LYS A 142 9.05 -9.29 2.70
C LYS A 142 7.76 -9.59 3.45
N LEU A 143 7.22 -8.63 4.20
CA LEU A 143 6.05 -8.85 5.05
C LEU A 143 4.76 -8.91 4.24
N SER A 144 4.47 -7.87 3.46
CA SER A 144 3.22 -7.74 2.71
C SER A 144 3.27 -8.39 1.32
N LYS A 145 4.48 -8.62 0.78
CA LYS A 145 4.73 -9.16 -0.57
C LYS A 145 4.07 -8.38 -1.71
N ILE A 146 3.67 -7.13 -1.48
CA ILE A 146 2.98 -6.29 -2.46
C ILE A 146 3.82 -6.08 -3.73
N CYS A 147 5.12 -5.87 -3.54
CA CYS A 147 6.06 -5.62 -4.61
C CYS A 147 6.72 -6.88 -5.20
N GLU A 148 6.29 -8.08 -4.78
CA GLU A 148 6.87 -9.32 -5.28
C GLU A 148 6.59 -9.48 -6.80
N GLY A 149 7.65 -9.62 -7.60
CA GLY A 149 7.55 -9.74 -9.06
C GLY A 149 7.25 -8.45 -9.82
N VAL A 150 7.23 -7.28 -9.16
CA VAL A 150 6.97 -5.98 -9.80
C VAL A 150 8.28 -5.36 -10.31
N ASP A 151 8.36 -5.12 -11.62
CA ASP A 151 9.43 -4.32 -12.24
C ASP A 151 9.13 -2.83 -12.12
N ARG A 152 9.74 -2.16 -11.14
CA ARG A 152 9.56 -0.71 -10.89
C ARG A 152 10.24 0.19 -11.92
N SER A 153 11.15 -0.33 -12.75
CA SER A 153 11.74 0.45 -13.84
C SER A 153 10.73 0.75 -14.95
N LYS A 154 9.60 0.05 -14.97
CA LYS A 154 8.47 0.29 -15.90
C LYS A 154 7.30 0.90 -15.13
N LYS A 155 6.99 2.18 -15.40
CA LYS A 155 5.81 2.82 -14.80
C LYS A 155 4.53 2.07 -15.18
N ALA A 156 3.84 1.53 -14.18
CA ALA A 156 2.54 0.88 -14.39
C ALA A 156 1.50 1.90 -14.91
N LYS A 157 0.59 1.46 -15.78
CA LYS A 157 -0.47 2.31 -16.34
C LYS A 157 -1.58 2.51 -15.29
N ASP A 158 -1.88 3.76 -14.94
CA ASP A 158 -2.99 4.13 -14.05
C ASP A 158 -4.26 4.48 -14.87
N PRO A 159 -5.36 3.69 -14.74
CA PRO A 159 -6.62 3.96 -15.44
C PRO A 159 -7.22 5.33 -15.14
N LEU A 160 -7.07 5.84 -13.91
CA LEU A 160 -7.63 7.12 -13.48
C LEU A 160 -6.77 8.30 -13.92
N GLN A 161 -5.45 8.12 -14.02
CA GLN A 161 -4.57 9.13 -14.64
C GLN A 161 -4.91 9.34 -16.12
N LYS A 162 -5.29 8.27 -16.84
CA LYS A 162 -5.74 8.40 -18.25
C LYS A 162 -7.03 9.21 -18.36
N ARG A 163 -7.99 9.02 -17.43
CA ARG A 163 -9.23 9.81 -17.37
C ARG A 163 -8.96 11.27 -17.01
N SER A 164 -8.17 11.53 -15.97
CA SER A 164 -7.80 12.90 -15.58
C SER A 164 -7.12 13.67 -16.71
N LYS A 165 -6.15 13.06 -17.42
CA LYS A 165 -5.51 13.70 -18.57
C LYS A 165 -6.50 14.00 -19.70
N HIS A 166 -7.43 13.08 -19.98
CA HIS A 166 -8.46 13.27 -20.98
C HIS A 166 -9.42 14.42 -20.61
N ASP A 167 -9.84 14.49 -19.34
CA ASP A 167 -10.78 15.51 -18.87
C ASP A 167 -10.12 16.89 -18.79
N THR A 168 -8.85 16.97 -18.37
CA THR A 168 -8.06 18.20 -18.45
C THR A 168 -7.85 18.66 -19.89
N ALA A 169 -7.53 17.75 -20.82
CA ALA A 169 -7.41 18.09 -22.24
C ALA A 169 -8.73 18.63 -22.80
N LYS A 170 -9.86 17.97 -22.48
CA LYS A 170 -11.20 18.41 -22.89
C LYS A 170 -11.57 19.79 -22.31
N LEU A 171 -11.20 20.07 -21.07
CA LEU A 171 -11.42 21.38 -20.45
C LEU A 171 -10.55 22.47 -21.08
N VAL A 172 -9.27 22.18 -21.33
CA VAL A 172 -8.34 23.10 -22.00
C VAL A 172 -8.84 23.45 -23.41
N GLU A 173 -9.35 22.47 -24.16
CA GLU A 173 -9.95 22.71 -25.48
C GLU A 173 -11.20 23.60 -25.38
N ARG A 174 -12.10 23.37 -24.40
CA ARG A 174 -13.26 24.25 -24.16
C ARG A 174 -12.84 25.70 -23.85
N ILE A 175 -11.82 25.89 -23.03
CA ILE A 175 -11.31 27.23 -22.68
C ILE A 175 -10.69 27.91 -23.91
N LYS A 176 -9.95 27.18 -24.76
CA LYS A 176 -9.41 27.71 -26.02
C LYS A 176 -10.52 28.13 -26.98
N SER A 177 -11.58 27.33 -27.13
CA SER A 177 -12.74 27.68 -27.97
C SER A 177 -13.47 28.93 -27.48
N GLN A 178 -13.60 29.12 -26.16
CA GLN A 178 -14.21 30.34 -25.61
C GLN A 178 -13.34 31.59 -25.78
N LYS A 179 -12.01 31.47 -25.65
CA LYS A 179 -11.09 32.59 -25.92
C LYS A 179 -11.13 33.03 -27.39
N GLN A 180 -11.31 32.11 -28.34
CA GLN A 180 -11.42 32.47 -29.76
C GLN A 180 -12.74 33.18 -30.10
N GLN A 181 -13.82 32.93 -29.37
CA GLN A 181 -15.09 33.64 -29.53
C GLN A 181 -15.04 35.07 -28.95
N HIS A 182 -14.23 35.30 -27.91
CA HIS A 182 -14.08 36.62 -27.28
C HIS A 182 -13.18 37.61 -28.06
N VAL A 183 -12.42 37.14 -29.07
CA VAL A 183 -11.57 38.01 -29.91
C VAL A 183 -12.33 38.63 -31.09
N LYS A 184 -13.55 38.18 -31.40
CA LYS A 184 -14.39 38.73 -32.49
C LYS A 184 -15.46 39.74 -32.04
N GLY A 185 -15.56 40.06 -30.75
CA GLY A 185 -16.52 41.04 -30.22
C GLY A 185 -15.83 42.07 -29.34
N GLY A 186 -15.15 43.04 -29.93
CA GLY A 186 -14.48 44.11 -29.21
C GLY A 186 -15.43 45.24 -28.81
N HIS A 187 -15.58 45.48 -27.50
CA HIS A 187 -15.71 46.83 -26.95
C HIS A 187 -15.07 46.86 -25.54
N PRO A 188 -14.24 47.87 -25.20
CA PRO A 188 -13.53 47.89 -23.93
C PRO A 188 -14.45 48.47 -22.85
N GLY A 189 -14.68 47.70 -21.79
CA GLY A 189 -15.38 48.15 -20.60
C GLY A 189 -14.99 47.26 -19.43
N ASP A 190 -14.39 47.88 -18.42
CA ASP A 190 -13.84 47.29 -17.22
C ASP A 190 -14.71 46.19 -16.58
N ASN A 191 -14.07 45.11 -16.15
CA ASN A 191 -14.50 44.42 -14.92
C ASN A 191 -13.36 43.65 -14.27
N LYS A 192 -12.97 44.12 -13.08
CA LYS A 192 -12.12 43.40 -12.12
C LYS A 192 -12.78 42.07 -11.75
N VAL A 193 -12.10 40.96 -12.04
CA VAL A 193 -12.42 39.68 -11.40
C VAL A 193 -11.59 39.58 -10.12
N VAL A 194 -12.26 39.82 -9.00
CA VAL A 194 -11.76 39.52 -7.65
C VAL A 194 -11.75 38.01 -7.49
N TYR A 195 -10.57 37.40 -7.40
CA TYR A 195 -10.44 36.02 -6.92
C TYR A 195 -10.63 36.02 -5.40
N LYS A 196 -11.78 35.53 -4.92
CA LYS A 196 -11.94 35.14 -3.52
C LYS A 196 -11.26 33.78 -3.33
N GLU A 197 -10.09 33.80 -2.71
CA GLU A 197 -9.48 32.64 -2.07
C GLU A 197 -10.42 32.16 -0.96
N LYS A 198 -10.95 30.93 -1.08
CA LYS A 198 -11.67 30.28 0.00
C LYS A 198 -10.80 29.15 0.55
N THR A 199 -9.99 29.52 1.52
CA THR A 199 -9.33 28.63 2.48
C THR A 199 -10.38 28.22 3.50
N GLU A 200 -10.71 26.93 3.61
CA GLU A 200 -11.47 26.43 4.75
C GLU A 200 -10.74 25.29 5.45
N LEU A 201 -10.55 25.59 6.74
CA LEU A 201 -10.19 24.82 7.93
C LEU A 201 -10.56 23.33 7.92
#